data_AF-A0A815YGT6-F1
#
_entry.id   AF-A0A815YGT6-F1
#
_cell.length_a   1.000
_cell.length_b   1.000
_cell.length_c   1.000
_cell.angle_alpha   90.00
_cell.angle_beta   90.00
_cell.angle_gamma   90.00
#
_symmetry.space_group_name_H-M   'P 1'
#
loop_
_entity.id
_entity.type
_entity.pdbx_description
1 polymer ?
#
loop_
_entity_poly.entity_id
_entity_poly.type
_entity_poly.pdbx_seq_one_letter_code
_entity_poly.pdbx_strand_id
1 'polypeptide(L)'
;MISSRYRLLLLLNKTFSYAKQCTIATVNNTLDIRINKKPIKKSMYAYRRLQTTYYDWMEAVNRVDVQQSEFHRPLIIRSTIRQILRYMHDGYIDIEQWTTFRNYLVKKDIGVSRLFDGIFLHECINYQRFLMGLSYINYLKHENISLTPTSLAMLLLLAREIDIRIELNEYCLDEKILLDTYQEFLSYKIIPDVMLVLPIIAGLTLTKEWKESLKYLPILDNDLDGMQQALGFVLTAAAKFHDYKFFFSLLDNISQTESIRLYEERQRIRINNTNIILNNKQKLTLDQQIKRPIAPARIKESDYYLIAKTSQTYETFTNYLTGDKIKQIEILIKLLEKTASNGYIPPISFVKSLEKKLKELDPTKYKCDYIYFYPNGTSLDGKTILPSIEPTEHECQILHSYIRNNFQSLLEIHCPKLANDSSKLLKHLSEPFDVLFDCLHYPTLELDWRIRHPLYIKRVLYQIADEKGKQCLVIAKIDLADYIDTLQMPADLVSVIRVPYESIKSPLPLLSALYHSPTTLLASPIDQRSYKNLLGLNNIDIFDRWIQSHHLVPITKPDLVYLQAPCLYSTRVHVNKSEWLIPYFDGSPLTEPENVQTWFRVQINNN
;
A
#
# COMPACT_ATOMS: atom_id res chain seq x y z
N MET A 1 -5.04 31.48 -40.45
CA MET A 1 -6.31 32.22 -40.21
C MET A 1 -6.77 32.11 -38.76
N ILE A 2 -5.96 32.60 -37.81
CA ILE A 2 -6.32 32.74 -36.39
C ILE A 2 -5.81 34.13 -36.00
N SER A 3 -6.67 35.16 -36.02
CA SER A 3 -6.30 36.51 -35.56
C SER A 3 -7.50 37.47 -35.42
N SER A 4 -8.60 37.28 -36.14
CA SER A 4 -9.74 38.21 -36.09
C SER A 4 -10.79 37.90 -35.00
N ARG A 5 -10.91 36.66 -34.52
CA ARG A 5 -11.95 36.27 -33.54
C ARG A 5 -11.67 36.68 -32.08
N TYR A 6 -10.40 36.89 -31.71
CA TYR A 6 -10.05 37.27 -30.33
C TYR A 6 -10.32 38.75 -30.01
N ARG A 7 -10.37 39.64 -31.01
CA ARG A 7 -10.63 41.08 -30.78
C ARG A 7 -12.10 41.40 -30.50
N LEU A 8 -13.05 40.57 -30.95
CA LEU A 8 -14.48 40.80 -30.70
C LEU A 8 -14.89 40.47 -29.26
N LEU A 9 -14.20 39.52 -28.61
CA LEU A 9 -14.47 39.09 -27.23
C LEU A 9 -14.06 40.13 -26.17
N LEU A 10 -13.11 41.02 -26.48
CA LEU A 10 -12.68 42.10 -25.58
C LEU A 10 -13.61 43.32 -25.62
N LEU A 11 -14.36 43.52 -26.71
CA LEU A 11 -15.27 44.67 -26.87
C LEU A 11 -16.64 44.47 -26.19
N LEU A 12 -17.10 43.21 -26.03
CA LEU A 12 -18.37 42.91 -25.37
C LEU A 12 -18.32 42.91 -23.83
N ASN A 13 -17.13 43.01 -23.23
CA ASN A 13 -16.94 42.96 -21.77
C ASN A 13 -17.06 44.32 -21.07
N LYS A 14 -17.36 45.41 -21.78
CA LYS A 14 -17.46 46.77 -21.20
C LYS A 14 -18.89 47.26 -20.91
N THR A 15 -19.94 46.51 -21.27
CA THR A 15 -21.32 47.06 -21.25
C THR A 15 -22.33 46.36 -20.33
N PHE A 16 -21.92 45.47 -19.42
CA PHE A 16 -22.85 44.90 -18.43
C PHE A 16 -22.37 45.10 -16.99
N SER A 17 -22.55 46.32 -16.51
CA SER A 17 -22.48 46.67 -15.10
C SER A 17 -23.84 47.14 -14.60
N TYR A 18 -24.77 46.22 -14.31
CA TYR A 18 -25.89 46.46 -13.40
C TYR A 18 -26.32 45.14 -12.75
N ALA A 19 -26.07 45.01 -11.45
CA ALA A 19 -26.57 43.91 -10.64
C ALA A 19 -28.06 44.11 -10.35
N LYS A 20 -28.93 43.28 -10.92
CA LYS A 20 -30.30 43.10 -10.41
C LYS A 20 -30.29 41.93 -9.42
N GLN A 21 -30.68 42.22 -8.18
CA GLN A 21 -31.00 41.22 -7.18
C GLN A 21 -32.21 40.40 -7.67
N CYS A 22 -32.03 39.10 -7.88
CA CYS A 22 -33.14 38.16 -8.00
C CYS A 22 -33.47 37.60 -6.61
N THR A 23 -34.61 38.01 -6.07
CA THR A 23 -35.36 37.28 -5.05
C THR A 23 -36.06 36.09 -5.70
N ILE A 24 -35.82 34.86 -5.23
CA ILE A 24 -36.56 33.68 -5.65
C ILE A 24 -37.45 33.21 -4.49
N ALA A 25 -38.71 32.96 -4.86
CA ALA A 25 -39.80 32.50 -4.02
C ALA A 25 -39.55 31.10 -3.45
N THR A 26 -39.99 30.91 -2.20
CA THR A 26 -40.05 29.62 -1.52
C THR A 26 -41.21 28.78 -2.05
N VAL A 27 -40.93 27.56 -2.50
CA VAL A 27 -41.92 26.48 -2.67
C VAL A 27 -41.60 25.39 -1.66
N ASN A 28 -42.61 24.98 -0.90
CA ASN A 28 -42.53 23.99 0.17
C ASN A 28 -42.59 22.54 -0.36
N ASN A 29 -41.97 21.66 0.43
CA ASN A 29 -42.15 20.20 0.50
C ASN A 29 -41.56 19.32 -0.62
N THR A 30 -40.25 19.07 -0.54
CA THR A 30 -39.63 17.74 -0.73
C THR A 30 -38.31 17.71 0.06
N LEU A 31 -37.80 16.50 0.37
CA LEU A 31 -36.53 16.25 1.08
C LEU A 31 -35.32 16.84 0.31
N ASP A 32 -35.13 18.14 0.46
CA ASP A 32 -33.99 18.86 -0.08
C ASP A 32 -32.74 18.47 0.72
N ILE A 33 -31.71 17.94 0.05
CA ILE A 33 -30.38 17.74 0.65
C ILE A 33 -29.88 19.12 1.06
N ARG A 34 -30.03 19.45 2.35
CA ARG A 34 -29.54 20.71 2.92
C ARG A 34 -28.02 20.64 3.03
N ILE A 35 -27.33 20.84 1.91
CA ILE A 35 -25.96 21.35 1.95
C ILE A 35 -26.03 22.63 2.77
N ASN A 36 -25.23 22.73 3.83
CA ASN A 36 -25.26 23.85 4.76
C ASN A 36 -24.96 25.13 3.98
N LYS A 37 -26.01 25.87 3.55
CA LYS A 37 -25.91 27.05 2.68
C LYS A 37 -25.35 28.24 3.47
N LYS A 38 -24.08 28.17 3.86
CA LYS A 38 -23.31 29.40 4.02
C LYS A 38 -23.09 29.97 2.61
N PRO A 39 -23.28 31.28 2.41
CA PRO A 39 -23.02 31.88 1.11
C PRO A 39 -21.56 31.59 0.76
N ILE A 40 -21.35 30.85 -0.33
CA ILE A 40 -20.04 30.70 -0.96
C ILE A 40 -19.47 32.11 -1.03
N LYS A 41 -18.40 32.37 -0.27
CA LYS A 41 -17.61 33.59 -0.45
C LYS A 41 -17.16 33.53 -1.91
N LYS A 42 -17.85 34.28 -2.78
CA LYS A 42 -17.56 34.36 -4.21
C LYS A 42 -16.17 34.96 -4.35
N SER A 43 -15.15 34.10 -4.33
CA SER A 43 -13.82 34.48 -4.77
C SER A 43 -13.94 34.78 -6.27
N MET A 44 -13.27 35.84 -6.74
CA MET A 44 -13.15 36.11 -8.18
C MET A 44 -12.62 34.90 -8.97
N TYR A 45 -11.99 33.94 -8.29
CA TYR A 45 -11.53 32.65 -8.80
C TYR A 45 -12.69 31.72 -9.21
N ALA A 46 -13.80 31.69 -8.47
CA ALA A 46 -14.98 30.87 -8.79
C ALA A 46 -15.74 31.41 -10.03
N TYR A 47 -15.79 32.72 -10.21
CA TYR A 47 -16.51 33.36 -11.32
C TYR A 47 -15.76 33.23 -12.66
N ARG A 48 -14.43 33.33 -12.67
CA ARG A 48 -13.63 33.06 -13.88
C ARG A 48 -13.64 31.58 -14.31
N ARG A 49 -13.85 30.64 -13.38
CA ARG A 49 -13.94 29.19 -13.65
C ARG A 49 -15.28 28.75 -14.28
N LEU A 50 -16.39 29.42 -13.93
CA LEU A 50 -17.74 29.09 -14.43
C LEU A 50 -17.93 29.35 -15.92
N GLN A 51 -17.23 30.33 -16.51
CA GLN A 51 -17.31 30.63 -17.94
C GLN A 51 -16.38 29.73 -18.80
N THR A 52 -15.29 29.21 -18.24
CA THR A 52 -14.39 28.27 -18.93
C THR A 52 -14.99 26.86 -19.05
N THR A 53 -15.75 26.40 -18.05
CA THR A 53 -16.26 25.02 -18.00
C THR A 53 -17.24 24.65 -19.11
N TYR A 54 -18.10 25.55 -19.58
CA TYR A 54 -19.08 25.22 -20.63
C TYR A 54 -18.46 25.06 -22.03
N TYR A 55 -17.44 25.85 -22.36
CA TYR A 55 -16.77 25.78 -23.67
C TYR A 55 -15.80 24.59 -23.75
N ASP A 56 -15.02 24.34 -22.70
CA ASP A 56 -14.18 23.15 -22.57
C ASP A 56 -15.05 21.86 -22.66
N TRP A 57 -16.28 21.94 -22.15
CA TRP A 57 -17.28 20.86 -22.15
C TRP A 57 -17.84 20.53 -23.54
N MET A 58 -18.24 21.54 -24.33
CA MET A 58 -18.69 21.29 -25.72
C MET A 58 -17.53 20.83 -26.61
N GLU A 59 -16.31 21.32 -26.38
CA GLU A 59 -15.13 20.93 -27.15
C GLU A 59 -14.72 19.47 -26.88
N ALA A 60 -14.73 19.03 -25.62
CA ALA A 60 -14.47 17.64 -25.25
C ALA A 60 -15.44 16.67 -25.91
N VAL A 61 -16.73 17.01 -25.89
CA VAL A 61 -17.81 16.20 -26.47
C VAL A 61 -17.72 16.13 -28.00
N ASN A 62 -17.31 17.22 -28.65
CA ASN A 62 -17.16 17.27 -30.11
C ASN A 62 -15.92 16.52 -30.63
N ARG A 63 -14.94 16.21 -29.76
CA ARG A 63 -13.72 15.45 -30.10
C ARG A 63 -13.89 13.94 -30.02
N VAL A 64 -15.01 13.44 -29.46
CA VAL A 64 -15.28 12.01 -29.33
C VAL A 64 -15.87 11.49 -30.64
N ASP A 65 -15.06 10.83 -31.47
CA ASP A 65 -15.50 10.20 -32.72
C ASP A 65 -16.12 8.81 -32.42
N VAL A 66 -17.42 8.65 -32.64
CA VAL A 66 -18.17 7.43 -32.29
C VAL A 66 -18.40 6.60 -33.56
N GLN A 67 -17.40 5.85 -34.00
CA GLN A 67 -17.59 4.81 -35.01
C GLN A 67 -18.07 3.51 -34.33
N GLN A 68 -19.20 2.98 -34.80
CA GLN A 68 -20.03 2.00 -34.09
C GLN A 68 -19.68 0.54 -34.45
N SER A 69 -19.48 -0.30 -33.43
CA SER A 69 -19.77 -1.74 -33.49
C SER A 69 -20.45 -2.18 -32.19
N GLU A 70 -21.47 -3.02 -32.28
CA GLU A 70 -22.40 -3.31 -31.17
C GLU A 70 -21.78 -4.11 -30.01
N PHE A 71 -20.63 -4.76 -30.21
CA PHE A 71 -20.03 -5.69 -29.25
C PHE A 71 -19.19 -5.03 -28.13
N HIS A 72 -18.96 -3.71 -28.16
CA HIS A 72 -18.10 -3.02 -27.19
C HIS A 72 -18.75 -1.85 -26.43
N ARG A 73 -20.10 -1.81 -26.38
CA ARG A 73 -20.85 -0.66 -25.86
C ARG A 73 -20.40 -0.16 -24.45
N PRO A 74 -20.23 -0.99 -23.40
CA PRO A 74 -19.74 -0.53 -22.09
C PRO A 74 -18.35 0.13 -22.12
N LEU A 75 -17.43 -0.40 -22.93
CA LEU A 75 -16.08 0.13 -23.08
C LEU A 75 -16.06 1.47 -23.80
N ILE A 76 -16.92 1.63 -24.81
CA ILE A 76 -17.08 2.90 -25.55
C ILE A 76 -17.62 3.98 -24.61
N ILE A 77 -18.65 3.68 -23.82
CA ILE A 77 -19.23 4.62 -22.84
C ILE A 77 -18.16 5.07 -21.85
N ARG A 78 -17.44 4.10 -21.29
CA ARG A 78 -16.36 4.38 -20.35
C ARG A 78 -15.27 5.23 -20.99
N SER A 79 -14.88 4.95 -22.24
CA SER A 79 -13.93 5.76 -23.00
C SER A 79 -14.42 7.20 -23.22
N THR A 80 -15.68 7.37 -23.63
CA THR A 80 -16.30 8.69 -23.83
C THR A 80 -16.35 9.49 -22.54
N ILE A 81 -16.81 8.87 -21.43
CA ILE A 81 -16.83 9.50 -20.11
C ILE A 81 -15.41 9.90 -19.67
N ARG A 82 -14.41 9.03 -19.89
CA ARG A 82 -13.00 9.34 -19.61
C ARG A 82 -12.50 10.53 -20.41
N GLN A 83 -12.85 10.61 -21.70
CA GLN A 83 -12.48 11.75 -22.53
C GLN A 83 -13.12 13.03 -22.00
N ILE A 84 -14.41 13.00 -21.66
CA ILE A 84 -15.11 14.13 -21.04
C ILE A 84 -14.42 14.56 -19.73
N LEU A 85 -14.22 13.64 -18.78
CA LEU A 85 -13.64 13.95 -17.47
C LEU A 85 -12.17 14.40 -17.53
N ARG A 86 -11.42 14.01 -18.57
CA ARG A 86 -10.04 14.51 -18.80
C ARG A 86 -10.00 16.01 -19.07
N TYR A 87 -10.98 16.53 -19.80
CA TYR A 87 -11.04 17.95 -20.16
C TYR A 87 -11.82 18.78 -19.15
N MET A 88 -12.58 18.15 -18.26
CA MET A 88 -13.34 18.86 -17.24
C MET A 88 -12.56 18.99 -15.94
N HIS A 89 -12.64 20.18 -15.34
CA HIS A 89 -12.20 20.44 -13.97
C HIS A 89 -13.27 19.99 -12.96
N ASP A 90 -12.85 19.62 -11.75
CA ASP A 90 -13.81 19.35 -10.68
C ASP A 90 -14.55 20.64 -10.29
N GLY A 91 -15.87 20.54 -10.22
CA GLY A 91 -16.75 21.67 -10.02
C GLY A 91 -18.21 21.22 -9.95
N TYR A 92 -19.02 22.00 -9.23
CA TYR A 92 -20.44 21.77 -9.11
C TYR A 92 -21.14 22.29 -10.37
N ILE A 93 -21.85 21.41 -11.08
CA ILE A 93 -22.58 21.72 -12.31
C ILE A 93 -24.06 21.90 -11.97
N ASP A 94 -24.69 22.95 -12.51
CA ASP A 94 -26.10 23.20 -12.26
C ASP A 94 -27.03 22.24 -13.02
N ILE A 95 -28.30 22.22 -12.63
CA ILE A 95 -29.30 21.28 -13.12
C ILE A 95 -29.57 21.49 -14.61
N GLU A 96 -29.58 22.75 -15.09
CA GLU A 96 -29.86 23.09 -16.50
C GLU A 96 -28.74 22.61 -17.43
N GLN A 97 -27.49 22.77 -16.99
CA GLN A 97 -26.31 22.25 -17.67
C GLN A 97 -26.32 20.72 -17.74
N TRP A 98 -26.66 20.05 -16.63
CA TRP A 98 -26.83 18.59 -16.62
C TRP A 98 -27.95 18.10 -17.53
N THR A 99 -29.10 18.78 -17.53
CA THR A 99 -30.22 18.47 -18.44
C THR A 99 -29.77 18.55 -19.89
N THR A 100 -29.05 19.62 -20.25
CA THR A 100 -28.50 19.79 -21.61
C THR A 100 -27.51 18.67 -21.95
N PHE A 101 -26.63 18.31 -21.00
CA PHE A 101 -25.66 17.23 -21.17
C PHE A 101 -26.32 15.89 -21.45
N ARG A 102 -27.20 15.49 -20.54
CA ARG A 102 -27.81 14.17 -20.55
C ARG A 102 -28.72 14.05 -21.75
N ASN A 103 -29.45 15.10 -22.11
CA ASN A 103 -30.22 15.14 -23.34
C ASN A 103 -29.32 14.96 -24.57
N TYR A 104 -28.14 15.57 -24.63
CA TYR A 104 -27.21 15.38 -25.74
C TYR A 104 -26.71 13.92 -25.82
N LEU A 105 -26.31 13.34 -24.70
CA LEU A 105 -25.82 11.95 -24.65
C LEU A 105 -26.91 10.91 -24.92
N VAL A 106 -28.12 11.14 -24.40
CA VAL A 106 -29.28 10.25 -24.55
C VAL A 106 -29.88 10.37 -25.95
N LYS A 107 -29.98 11.59 -26.54
CA LYS A 107 -30.50 11.79 -27.91
C LYS A 107 -29.64 11.14 -28.99
N LYS A 108 -28.35 10.92 -28.74
CA LYS A 108 -27.45 10.22 -29.67
C LYS A 108 -27.57 8.69 -29.63
N ASP A 109 -28.63 8.17 -29.00
CA ASP A 109 -29.01 6.76 -28.95
C ASP A 109 -27.85 5.83 -28.54
N ILE A 110 -27.01 6.34 -27.63
CA ILE A 110 -26.17 5.46 -26.84
C ILE A 110 -27.18 4.77 -25.91
N GLY A 111 -27.59 3.53 -26.21
CA GLY A 111 -28.57 2.71 -25.45
C GLY A 111 -28.15 2.40 -23.99
N VAL A 112 -27.92 3.46 -23.22
CA VAL A 112 -26.92 3.51 -22.13
C VAL A 112 -27.49 4.07 -20.85
N SER A 113 -28.75 4.56 -20.85
CA SER A 113 -29.31 5.30 -19.71
C SER A 113 -29.21 4.56 -18.37
N ARG A 114 -29.38 3.23 -18.31
CA ARG A 114 -29.39 2.49 -17.04
C ARG A 114 -28.01 2.24 -16.43
N LEU A 115 -26.98 2.04 -17.25
CA LEU A 115 -25.60 1.80 -16.78
C LEU A 115 -24.75 3.07 -16.77
N PHE A 116 -25.16 4.09 -17.53
CA PHE A 116 -24.46 5.36 -17.63
C PHE A 116 -24.20 5.97 -16.26
N ASP A 117 -25.24 6.09 -15.44
CA ASP A 117 -25.19 6.84 -14.20
C ASP A 117 -24.13 6.24 -13.23
N GLY A 118 -24.13 4.92 -13.07
CA GLY A 118 -23.15 4.21 -12.26
C GLY A 118 -21.72 4.32 -12.83
N ILE A 119 -21.55 4.14 -14.15
CA ILE A 119 -20.22 4.26 -14.79
C ILE A 119 -19.70 5.70 -14.67
N PHE A 120 -20.57 6.70 -14.83
CA PHE A 120 -20.22 8.11 -14.74
C PHE A 120 -19.72 8.47 -13.34
N LEU A 121 -20.45 8.06 -12.30
CA LEU A 121 -20.05 8.27 -10.91
C LEU A 121 -18.74 7.55 -10.58
N HIS A 122 -18.58 6.31 -11.04
CA HIS A 122 -17.34 5.56 -10.87
C HIS A 122 -16.14 6.27 -11.50
N GLU A 123 -16.28 6.78 -12.73
CA GLU A 123 -15.21 7.54 -13.36
C GLU A 123 -14.99 8.92 -12.69
N CYS A 124 -16.03 9.56 -12.14
CA CYS A 124 -15.84 10.75 -11.31
C CYS A 124 -14.93 10.47 -10.11
N ILE A 125 -15.13 9.33 -9.43
CA ILE A 125 -14.28 8.91 -8.32
C ILE A 125 -12.83 8.68 -8.81
N ASN A 126 -12.65 7.91 -9.89
CA ASN A 126 -11.32 7.58 -10.42
C ASN A 126 -10.53 8.82 -10.89
N TYR A 127 -11.21 9.84 -11.43
CA TYR A 127 -10.59 11.10 -11.86
C TYR A 127 -10.58 12.18 -10.77
N GLN A 128 -10.96 11.84 -9.54
CA GLN A 128 -11.04 12.76 -8.40
C GLN A 128 -11.91 14.01 -8.73
N ARG A 129 -13.08 13.76 -9.33
CA ARG A 129 -14.12 14.73 -9.71
C ARG A 129 -15.33 14.62 -8.78
N PHE A 130 -15.10 14.75 -7.49
CA PHE A 130 -16.09 14.41 -6.46
C PHE A 130 -17.27 15.38 -6.44
N LEU A 131 -17.01 16.69 -6.60
CA LEU A 131 -18.06 17.70 -6.63
C LEU A 131 -18.96 17.54 -7.86
N MET A 132 -18.35 17.15 -8.97
CA MET A 132 -19.11 16.82 -10.19
C MET A 132 -20.02 15.61 -9.96
N GLY A 133 -19.50 14.52 -9.40
CA GLY A 133 -20.30 13.35 -9.03
C GLY A 133 -21.47 13.69 -8.10
N LEU A 134 -21.22 14.53 -7.09
CA LEU A 134 -22.27 14.98 -6.15
C LEU A 134 -23.33 15.83 -6.85
N SER A 135 -22.91 16.76 -7.72
CA SER A 135 -23.83 17.58 -8.50
C SER A 135 -24.69 16.73 -9.46
N TYR A 136 -24.12 15.66 -10.01
CA TYR A 136 -24.84 14.73 -10.87
C TYR A 136 -25.92 13.96 -10.11
N ILE A 137 -25.63 13.48 -8.90
CA ILE A 137 -26.64 12.86 -8.02
C ILE A 137 -27.77 13.83 -7.69
N ASN A 138 -27.44 15.09 -7.38
CA ASN A 138 -28.45 16.11 -7.10
C ASN A 138 -29.33 16.39 -8.31
N TYR A 139 -28.74 16.41 -9.51
CA TYR A 139 -29.49 16.47 -10.76
C TYR A 139 -30.44 15.27 -10.94
N LEU A 140 -29.96 14.03 -10.75
CA LEU A 140 -30.80 12.84 -10.89
C LEU A 140 -31.99 12.86 -9.93
N LYS A 141 -31.77 13.28 -8.67
CA LYS A 141 -32.83 13.43 -7.67
C LYS A 141 -33.82 14.54 -8.05
N HIS A 142 -33.35 15.69 -8.52
CA HIS A 142 -34.21 16.81 -8.93
C HIS A 142 -35.13 16.43 -10.10
N GLU A 143 -34.59 15.73 -11.11
CA GLU A 143 -35.36 15.27 -12.26
C GLU A 143 -36.20 14.01 -11.97
N ASN A 144 -36.27 13.56 -10.71
CA ASN A 144 -36.94 12.33 -10.29
C ASN A 144 -36.50 11.09 -11.08
N ILE A 145 -35.22 11.03 -11.45
CA ILE A 145 -34.62 9.87 -12.10
C ILE A 145 -34.21 8.88 -11.02
N SER A 146 -34.83 7.70 -11.01
CA SER A 146 -34.50 6.61 -10.07
C SER A 146 -33.05 6.18 -10.25
N LEU A 147 -32.33 6.10 -9.11
CA LEU A 147 -30.95 5.65 -9.08
C LEU A 147 -30.89 4.13 -9.22
N THR A 148 -30.04 3.64 -10.11
CA THR A 148 -29.81 2.19 -10.22
C THR A 148 -29.01 1.66 -9.03
N PRO A 149 -29.05 0.35 -8.74
CA PRO A 149 -28.24 -0.28 -7.68
C PRO A 149 -26.75 0.09 -7.77
N THR A 150 -26.20 0.15 -8.98
CA THR A 150 -24.82 0.59 -9.23
C THR A 150 -24.61 2.05 -8.86
N SER A 151 -25.56 2.93 -9.20
CA SER A 151 -25.48 4.37 -8.88
C SER A 151 -25.58 4.61 -7.37
N LEU A 152 -26.46 3.87 -6.68
CA LEU A 152 -26.58 3.89 -5.22
C LEU A 152 -25.27 3.43 -4.54
N ALA A 153 -24.70 2.32 -5.00
CA ALA A 153 -23.41 1.84 -4.52
C ALA A 153 -22.31 2.90 -4.76
N MET A 154 -22.21 3.47 -5.97
CA MET A 154 -21.22 4.50 -6.27
C MET A 154 -21.41 5.78 -5.46
N LEU A 155 -22.64 6.16 -5.11
CA LEU A 155 -22.91 7.27 -4.18
C LEU A 155 -22.32 6.99 -2.79
N LEU A 156 -22.46 5.76 -2.28
CA LEU A 156 -21.86 5.35 -1.00
C LEU A 156 -20.32 5.45 -1.03
N LEU A 157 -19.68 5.01 -2.12
CA LEU A 157 -18.23 5.18 -2.30
C LEU A 157 -17.83 6.65 -2.45
N LEU A 158 -18.58 7.43 -3.22
CA LEU A 158 -18.34 8.86 -3.38
C LEU A 158 -18.40 9.60 -2.04
N ALA A 159 -19.37 9.26 -1.19
CA ALA A 159 -19.48 9.83 0.15
C ALA A 159 -18.24 9.54 1.00
N ARG A 160 -17.68 8.33 0.88
CA ARG A 160 -16.46 7.93 1.57
C ARG A 160 -15.25 8.73 1.10
N GLU A 161 -15.10 8.91 -0.20
CA GLU A 161 -14.00 9.71 -0.78
C GLU A 161 -14.08 11.19 -0.39
N ILE A 162 -15.30 11.71 -0.17
CA ILE A 162 -15.51 13.06 0.35
C ILE A 162 -15.16 13.13 1.85
N ASP A 163 -15.59 12.18 2.69
CA ASP A 163 -15.36 12.16 4.15
C ASP A 163 -13.86 12.15 4.53
N ILE A 164 -13.00 11.55 3.69
CA ILE A 164 -11.56 11.49 3.94
C ILE A 164 -10.81 12.77 3.52
N ARG A 165 -11.47 13.73 2.86
CA ARG A 165 -10.85 14.94 2.30
C ARG A 165 -11.27 16.17 3.10
N ILE A 166 -10.32 16.71 3.87
CA ILE A 166 -10.56 17.87 4.74
C ILE A 166 -11.08 19.08 3.94
N GLU A 167 -10.57 19.28 2.72
CA GLU A 167 -10.98 20.35 1.82
C GLU A 167 -12.43 20.23 1.31
N LEU A 168 -13.05 19.04 1.44
CA LEU A 168 -14.42 18.75 1.03
C LEU A 168 -15.38 18.54 2.21
N ASN A 169 -14.95 18.80 3.45
CA ASN A 169 -15.76 18.55 4.66
C ASN A 169 -17.15 19.22 4.64
N GLU A 170 -17.31 20.34 3.93
CA GLU A 170 -18.62 21.02 3.80
C GLU A 170 -19.63 20.28 2.91
N TYR A 171 -19.17 19.29 2.14
CA TYR A 171 -19.95 18.47 1.23
C TYR A 171 -20.20 17.05 1.75
N CYS A 172 -19.78 16.73 2.99
CA CYS A 172 -20.04 15.43 3.60
C CYS A 172 -21.55 15.16 3.68
N LEU A 173 -21.93 13.93 3.32
CA LEU A 173 -23.33 13.51 3.37
C LEU A 173 -23.75 13.16 4.79
N ASP A 174 -24.97 13.56 5.17
CA ASP A 174 -25.56 13.18 6.44
C ASP A 174 -25.75 11.66 6.54
N GLU A 175 -25.55 11.12 7.75
CA GLU A 175 -25.70 9.70 8.07
C GLU A 175 -27.06 9.14 7.57
N LYS A 176 -28.13 9.91 7.73
CA LYS A 176 -29.47 9.53 7.27
C LYS A 176 -29.51 9.28 5.76
N ILE A 177 -28.85 10.11 4.95
CA ILE A 177 -28.84 9.96 3.48
C ILE A 177 -28.13 8.67 3.10
N LEU A 178 -27.05 8.31 3.80
CA LEU A 178 -26.29 7.08 3.56
C LEU A 178 -27.13 5.84 3.90
N LEU A 179 -27.81 5.84 5.04
CA LEU A 179 -28.69 4.75 5.45
C LEU A 179 -29.90 4.63 4.49
N ASP A 180 -30.53 5.75 4.12
CA ASP A 180 -31.65 5.75 3.16
C ASP A 180 -31.19 5.19 1.79
N THR A 181 -29.99 5.59 1.33
CA THR A 181 -29.38 5.07 0.08
C THR A 181 -29.13 3.56 0.15
N TYR A 182 -28.66 3.07 1.31
CA TYR A 182 -28.44 1.64 1.53
C TYR A 182 -29.76 0.85 1.60
N GLN A 183 -30.79 1.38 2.28
CA GLN A 183 -32.12 0.76 2.32
C GLN A 183 -32.77 0.73 0.94
N GLU A 184 -32.62 1.80 0.14
CA GLU A 184 -33.05 1.83 -1.25
C GLU A 184 -32.33 0.74 -2.06
N PHE A 185 -31.02 0.55 -1.88
CA PHE A 185 -30.26 -0.52 -2.53
C PHE A 185 -30.82 -1.91 -2.16
N LEU A 186 -31.08 -2.17 -0.88
CA LEU A 186 -31.64 -3.44 -0.41
C LEU A 186 -33.04 -3.72 -1.00
N SER A 187 -33.83 -2.68 -1.27
CA SER A 187 -35.18 -2.80 -1.84
C SER A 187 -35.20 -3.49 -3.22
N TYR A 188 -34.09 -3.41 -3.96
CA TYR A 188 -33.94 -4.08 -5.26
C TYR A 188 -33.79 -5.61 -5.15
N LYS A 189 -33.55 -6.16 -3.94
CA LYS A 189 -33.37 -7.60 -3.68
C LYS A 189 -32.28 -8.25 -4.55
N ILE A 190 -31.22 -7.49 -4.85
CA ILE A 190 -30.06 -7.95 -5.62
C ILE A 190 -28.98 -8.47 -4.67
N ILE A 191 -28.33 -9.57 -5.04
CA ILE A 191 -27.12 -10.03 -4.37
C ILE A 191 -25.95 -9.19 -4.90
N PRO A 192 -25.27 -8.39 -4.08
CA PRO A 192 -24.19 -7.56 -4.55
C PRO A 192 -23.01 -8.42 -5.00
N ASP A 193 -22.44 -8.08 -6.15
CA ASP A 193 -21.18 -8.67 -6.62
C ASP A 193 -19.97 -7.95 -6.02
N VAL A 194 -18.76 -8.40 -6.36
CA VAL A 194 -17.51 -7.82 -5.90
C VAL A 194 -17.42 -6.31 -6.19
N MET A 195 -17.98 -5.84 -7.32
CA MET A 195 -17.95 -4.43 -7.73
C MET A 195 -18.88 -3.54 -6.90
N LEU A 196 -20.00 -4.09 -6.41
CA LEU A 196 -20.95 -3.35 -5.57
C LEU A 196 -20.61 -3.44 -4.08
N VAL A 197 -20.01 -4.54 -3.63
CA VAL A 197 -19.71 -4.78 -2.22
C VAL A 197 -18.78 -3.73 -1.63
N LEU A 198 -17.64 -3.46 -2.27
CA LEU A 198 -16.67 -2.50 -1.74
C LEU A 198 -17.29 -1.10 -1.51
N PRO A 199 -18.05 -0.52 -2.48
CA PRO A 199 -18.81 0.71 -2.26
C PRO A 199 -19.83 0.65 -1.11
N ILE A 200 -20.54 -0.47 -0.95
CA ILE A 200 -21.50 -0.65 0.14
C ILE A 200 -20.78 -0.60 1.50
N ILE A 201 -19.66 -1.33 1.62
CA ILE A 201 -18.81 -1.29 2.82
C ILE A 201 -18.32 0.14 3.07
N ALA A 202 -17.86 0.83 2.03
CA ALA A 202 -17.37 2.21 2.11
C ALA A 202 -18.42 3.19 2.67
N GLY A 203 -19.68 3.09 2.24
CA GLY A 203 -20.74 3.96 2.78
C GLY A 203 -21.20 3.58 4.18
N LEU A 204 -21.38 2.28 4.45
CA LEU A 204 -21.79 1.81 5.78
C LEU A 204 -20.76 2.17 6.85
N THR A 205 -19.48 2.16 6.51
CA THR A 205 -18.39 2.53 7.44
C THR A 205 -18.40 3.99 7.88
N LEU A 206 -19.24 4.82 7.27
CA LEU A 206 -19.48 6.21 7.70
C LEU A 206 -20.63 6.36 8.71
N THR A 207 -21.42 5.31 8.95
CA THR A 207 -22.63 5.33 9.77
C THR A 207 -22.44 4.56 11.08
N LYS A 208 -23.32 4.78 12.06
CA LYS A 208 -23.32 4.01 13.32
C LYS A 208 -23.59 2.52 13.11
N GLU A 209 -24.17 2.16 11.97
CA GLU A 209 -24.41 0.78 11.54
C GLU A 209 -23.21 0.15 10.82
N TRP A 210 -22.01 0.72 10.92
CA TRP A 210 -20.82 0.23 10.21
C TRP A 210 -20.54 -1.27 10.37
N LYS A 211 -20.95 -1.91 11.48
CA LYS A 211 -20.80 -3.36 11.68
C LYS A 211 -21.61 -4.20 10.68
N GLU A 212 -22.66 -3.64 10.09
CA GLU A 212 -23.40 -4.27 8.99
C GLU A 212 -22.49 -4.53 7.77
N SER A 213 -21.47 -3.68 7.56
CA SER A 213 -20.50 -3.86 6.48
C SER A 213 -19.74 -5.18 6.55
N LEU A 214 -19.57 -5.75 7.76
CA LEU A 214 -18.84 -7.00 7.98
C LEU A 214 -19.50 -8.20 7.28
N LYS A 215 -20.82 -8.15 7.05
CA LYS A 215 -21.58 -9.20 6.36
C LYS A 215 -21.14 -9.36 4.90
N TYR A 216 -20.55 -8.32 4.31
CA TYR A 216 -20.15 -8.30 2.91
C TYR A 216 -18.68 -8.68 2.68
N LEU A 217 -17.84 -8.68 3.73
CA LEU A 217 -16.43 -9.06 3.61
C LEU A 217 -16.21 -10.42 2.95
N PRO A 218 -16.96 -11.50 3.27
CA PRO A 218 -16.75 -12.82 2.65
C PRO A 218 -16.95 -12.85 1.12
N ILE A 219 -17.65 -11.86 0.55
CA ILE A 219 -17.84 -11.77 -0.90
C ILE A 219 -16.53 -11.34 -1.60
N LEU A 220 -15.63 -10.66 -0.87
CA LEU A 220 -14.34 -10.20 -1.35
C LEU A 220 -13.22 -11.24 -1.17
N ASP A 221 -13.51 -12.46 -0.71
CA ASP A 221 -12.49 -13.50 -0.43
C ASP A 221 -11.59 -13.80 -1.65
N ASN A 222 -12.08 -13.56 -2.88
CA ASN A 222 -11.31 -13.77 -4.12
C ASN A 222 -10.76 -12.46 -4.73
N ASP A 223 -11.10 -11.29 -4.18
CA ASP A 223 -10.62 -9.98 -4.63
C ASP A 223 -9.74 -9.35 -3.54
N LEU A 224 -8.43 -9.60 -3.66
CA LEU A 224 -7.47 -9.17 -2.65
C LEU A 224 -7.44 -7.65 -2.48
N ASP A 225 -7.41 -6.92 -3.60
CA ASP A 225 -7.30 -5.46 -3.59
C ASP A 225 -8.58 -4.84 -3.00
N GLY A 226 -9.74 -5.44 -3.30
CA GLY A 226 -11.01 -5.09 -2.69
C GLY A 226 -11.03 -5.39 -1.19
N MET A 227 -10.62 -6.59 -0.77
CA MET A 227 -10.58 -7.00 0.64
C MET A 227 -9.71 -6.06 1.48
N GLN A 228 -8.50 -5.73 1.00
CA GLN A 228 -7.61 -4.79 1.69
C GLN A 228 -8.23 -3.40 1.87
N GLN A 229 -8.93 -2.89 0.85
CA GLN A 229 -9.64 -1.61 0.93
C GLN A 229 -10.78 -1.65 1.94
N ALA A 230 -11.59 -2.71 1.87
CA ALA A 230 -12.70 -2.92 2.78
C ALA A 230 -12.23 -2.98 4.24
N LEU A 231 -11.13 -3.70 4.52
CA LEU A 231 -10.54 -3.76 5.86
C LEU A 231 -10.03 -2.39 6.33
N GLY A 232 -9.43 -1.58 5.45
CA GLY A 232 -9.05 -0.20 5.76
C GLY A 232 -10.25 0.68 6.12
N PHE A 233 -11.37 0.53 5.41
CA PHE A 233 -12.62 1.23 5.73
C PHE A 233 -13.19 0.80 7.08
N VAL A 234 -13.21 -0.50 7.35
CA VAL A 234 -13.70 -1.07 8.61
C VAL A 234 -12.83 -0.64 9.80
N LEU A 235 -11.50 -0.66 9.66
CA LEU A 235 -10.60 -0.14 10.69
C LEU A 235 -10.83 1.35 10.94
N THR A 236 -11.01 2.13 9.88
CA THR A 236 -11.34 3.56 10.01
C THR A 236 -12.65 3.77 10.76
N ALA A 237 -13.69 2.98 10.46
CA ALA A 237 -14.96 3.05 11.18
C ALA A 237 -14.80 2.68 12.65
N ALA A 238 -14.11 1.59 12.96
CA ALA A 238 -13.85 1.17 14.34
C ALA A 238 -13.15 2.28 15.14
N ALA A 239 -12.20 3.00 14.51
CA ALA A 239 -11.57 4.18 15.10
C ALA A 239 -12.55 5.34 15.31
N LYS A 240 -13.29 5.72 14.26
CA LYS A 240 -14.29 6.81 14.24
C LYS A 240 -15.37 6.63 15.31
N PHE A 241 -15.81 5.39 15.51
CA PHE A 241 -16.84 5.02 16.49
C PHE A 241 -16.27 4.50 17.82
N HIS A 242 -14.98 4.71 18.07
CA HIS A 242 -14.28 4.38 19.33
C HIS A 242 -14.38 2.90 19.76
N ASP A 243 -14.55 1.97 18.81
CA ASP A 243 -14.46 0.51 19.05
C ASP A 243 -13.00 0.04 18.95
N TYR A 244 -12.15 0.57 19.83
CA TYR A 244 -10.71 0.28 19.82
C TYR A 244 -10.39 -1.19 20.06
N LYS A 245 -11.24 -1.90 20.82
CA LYS A 245 -11.09 -3.33 21.05
C LYS A 245 -11.22 -4.09 19.73
N PHE A 246 -12.25 -3.79 18.94
CA PHE A 246 -12.40 -4.39 17.62
C PHE A 246 -11.28 -3.94 16.67
N PHE A 247 -10.90 -2.66 16.68
CA PHE A 247 -9.79 -2.14 15.86
C PHE A 247 -8.51 -2.97 16.03
N PHE A 248 -8.03 -3.11 17.28
CA PHE A 248 -6.81 -3.87 17.55
C PHE A 248 -6.97 -5.37 17.28
N SER A 249 -8.14 -5.95 17.58
CA SER A 249 -8.41 -7.35 17.26
C SER A 249 -8.38 -7.61 15.75
N LEU A 250 -8.91 -6.68 14.94
CA LEU A 250 -8.89 -6.81 13.49
C LEU A 250 -7.48 -6.62 12.95
N LEU A 251 -6.72 -5.66 13.48
CA LEU A 251 -5.32 -5.45 13.12
C LEU A 251 -4.45 -6.70 13.41
N ASP A 252 -4.70 -7.36 14.55
CA ASP A 252 -4.06 -8.62 14.91
C ASP A 252 -4.46 -9.75 13.97
N ASN A 253 -5.75 -9.86 13.63
CA ASN A 253 -6.25 -10.86 12.68
C ASN A 253 -5.68 -10.67 11.26
N ILE A 254 -5.52 -9.43 10.80
CA ILE A 254 -4.89 -9.14 9.50
C ILE A 254 -3.43 -9.63 9.51
N SER A 255 -2.71 -9.33 10.58
CA SER A 255 -1.30 -9.74 10.76
C SER A 255 -1.15 -11.27 10.86
N GLN A 256 -2.07 -11.95 11.56
CA GLN A 256 -2.10 -13.40 11.70
C GLN A 256 -2.54 -14.11 10.41
N THR A 257 -3.51 -13.55 9.68
CA THR A 257 -3.99 -14.14 8.42
C THR A 257 -2.87 -14.21 7.39
N GLU A 258 -2.03 -13.17 7.32
CA GLU A 258 -0.87 -13.20 6.42
C GLU A 258 0.13 -14.29 6.83
N SER A 259 0.36 -14.45 8.14
CA SER A 259 1.22 -15.52 8.67
C SER A 259 0.66 -16.92 8.35
N ILE A 260 -0.65 -17.11 8.46
CA ILE A 260 -1.35 -18.38 8.17
C ILE A 260 -1.37 -18.64 6.66
N ARG A 261 -1.57 -17.63 5.82
CA ARG A 261 -1.44 -17.74 4.36
C ARG A 261 -0.06 -18.25 3.97
N LEU A 262 0.98 -17.58 4.46
CA LEU A 262 2.36 -17.96 4.22
C LEU A 262 2.61 -19.41 4.66
N TYR A 263 2.02 -19.84 5.78
CA TYR A 263 2.07 -21.23 6.24
C TYR A 263 1.30 -22.21 5.33
N GLU A 264 0.08 -21.90 4.90
CA GLU A 264 -0.71 -22.75 4.00
C GLU A 264 -0.07 -22.85 2.61
N GLU A 265 0.57 -21.79 2.13
CA GLU A 265 1.37 -21.80 0.90
C GLU A 265 2.56 -22.76 1.03
N ARG A 266 3.24 -22.79 2.19
CA ARG A 266 4.27 -23.82 2.50
C ARG A 266 3.69 -25.23 2.44
N GLN A 267 2.50 -25.45 3.01
CA GLN A 267 1.85 -26.76 2.98
C GLN A 267 1.44 -27.16 1.56
N ARG A 268 0.95 -26.22 0.72
CA ARG A 268 0.63 -26.50 -0.68
C ARG A 268 1.86 -26.83 -1.52
N ILE A 269 2.99 -26.16 -1.29
CA ILE A 269 4.26 -26.51 -1.95
C ILE A 269 4.73 -27.91 -1.52
N ARG A 270 4.59 -28.27 -0.23
CA ARG A 270 4.86 -29.63 0.25
C ARG A 270 3.92 -30.67 -0.36
N ILE A 271 2.61 -30.42 -0.36
CA ILE A 271 1.58 -31.34 -0.86
C ILE A 271 1.61 -31.48 -2.39
N ASN A 272 1.98 -30.44 -3.15
CA ASN A 272 2.20 -30.59 -4.59
C ASN A 272 3.40 -31.48 -4.93
N ASN A 273 4.33 -31.69 -3.97
CA ASN A 273 5.39 -32.69 -4.08
C ASN A 273 5.00 -34.07 -3.49
N THR A 274 3.89 -34.15 -2.76
CA THR A 274 3.33 -35.38 -2.22
C THR A 274 1.80 -35.35 -2.33
N ASN A 275 1.26 -35.75 -3.48
CA ASN A 275 -0.18 -35.93 -3.63
C ASN A 275 -0.73 -36.82 -2.51
N ILE A 276 -1.78 -36.34 -1.80
CA ILE A 276 -3.05 -37.03 -1.45
C ILE A 276 -3.84 -36.24 -0.38
N ILE A 277 -5.01 -35.76 -0.79
CA ILE A 277 -6.35 -35.77 -0.16
C ILE A 277 -6.49 -35.46 1.35
N LEU A 278 -7.32 -34.44 1.67
CA LEU A 278 -8.54 -34.60 2.51
C LEU A 278 -9.39 -33.31 2.51
N ASN A 279 -10.63 -33.44 2.03
CA ASN A 279 -11.67 -32.41 2.08
C ASN A 279 -12.74 -32.85 3.08
N ASN A 280 -12.91 -32.11 4.17
CA ASN A 280 -14.11 -32.16 5.00
C ASN A 280 -14.48 -30.73 5.40
N LYS A 281 -15.58 -30.21 4.84
CA LYS A 281 -16.14 -28.89 5.19
C LYS A 281 -17.32 -29.07 6.14
N GLN A 282 -17.11 -28.74 7.42
CA GLN A 282 -18.21 -28.43 8.34
C GLN A 282 -18.65 -26.97 8.17
N LYS A 283 -19.97 -26.74 8.25
CA LYS A 283 -20.60 -25.42 8.07
C LYS A 283 -20.56 -24.69 9.43
N LEU A 284 -19.73 -23.65 9.52
CA LEU A 284 -19.52 -22.83 10.72
C LEU A 284 -20.52 -21.66 10.79
N THR A 285 -20.79 -21.17 12.01
CA THR A 285 -21.66 -20.01 12.27
C THR A 285 -20.99 -18.67 11.91
N LEU A 286 -21.74 -17.58 11.73
CA LEU A 286 -21.22 -16.27 11.29
C LEU A 286 -20.14 -15.69 12.23
N ASP A 287 -20.31 -15.82 13.55
CA ASP A 287 -19.29 -15.42 14.54
C ASP A 287 -18.02 -16.27 14.46
N GLN A 288 -18.12 -17.52 14.03
CA GLN A 288 -16.98 -18.41 13.78
C GLN A 288 -16.32 -18.13 12.42
N GLN A 289 -17.06 -17.58 11.45
CA GLN A 289 -16.53 -17.15 10.15
C GLN A 289 -15.70 -15.86 10.29
N ILE A 290 -16.14 -14.92 11.14
CA ILE A 290 -15.40 -13.68 11.44
C ILE A 290 -14.14 -13.95 12.30
N LYS A 291 -14.18 -14.99 13.15
CA LYS A 291 -13.03 -15.44 13.96
C LYS A 291 -12.09 -16.42 13.23
N ARG A 292 -12.47 -16.90 12.04
CA ARG A 292 -11.54 -17.65 11.21
C ARG A 292 -10.50 -16.67 10.66
N PRO A 293 -9.24 -17.10 10.50
CA PRO A 293 -8.31 -16.38 9.62
C PRO A 293 -9.04 -16.18 8.29
N ILE A 294 -9.07 -14.95 7.79
CA ILE A 294 -9.70 -14.64 6.50
C ILE A 294 -9.07 -15.59 5.47
N ALA A 295 -9.89 -16.26 4.66
CA ALA A 295 -9.38 -17.30 3.76
C ALA A 295 -8.23 -16.70 2.92
N PRO A 296 -7.08 -17.39 2.80
CA PRO A 296 -5.89 -16.81 2.18
C PRO A 296 -6.11 -16.52 0.69
N ALA A 297 -6.48 -15.28 0.37
CA ALA A 297 -6.34 -14.73 -0.96
C ALA A 297 -4.83 -14.64 -1.27
N ARG A 298 -4.44 -14.99 -2.49
CA ARG A 298 -3.04 -15.01 -2.95
C ARG A 298 -2.45 -13.59 -2.93
N ILE A 299 -1.79 -13.21 -1.84
CA ILE A 299 -1.03 -11.96 -1.74
C ILE A 299 0.33 -12.18 -2.40
N LYS A 300 0.47 -11.67 -3.63
CA LYS A 300 1.79 -11.49 -4.23
C LYS A 300 2.41 -10.20 -3.66
N GLU A 301 3.63 -10.33 -3.14
CA GLU A 301 4.65 -9.28 -2.92
C GLU A 301 4.17 -7.83 -3.02
N SER A 302 3.37 -7.38 -2.05
CA SER A 302 3.20 -5.94 -1.85
C SER A 302 2.89 -5.64 -0.39
N ASP A 303 3.87 -5.90 0.48
CA ASP A 303 3.92 -5.29 1.81
C ASP A 303 3.69 -3.77 1.67
N TYR A 304 4.26 -3.14 0.64
CA TYR A 304 4.05 -1.73 0.30
C TYR A 304 2.58 -1.30 0.10
N TYR A 305 1.68 -2.17 -0.38
CA TYR A 305 0.28 -1.80 -0.63
C TYR A 305 -0.57 -1.84 0.63
N LEU A 306 -0.34 -2.85 1.49
CA LEU A 306 -0.95 -2.89 2.82
C LEU A 306 -0.43 -1.70 3.64
N ILE A 307 0.88 -1.43 3.59
CA ILE A 307 1.59 -0.28 4.20
C ILE A 307 0.95 1.06 3.81
N ALA A 308 0.70 1.32 2.52
CA ALA A 308 0.11 2.59 2.07
C ALA A 308 -1.35 2.80 2.53
N LYS A 309 -2.16 1.72 2.62
CA LYS A 309 -3.56 1.81 3.07
C LYS A 309 -3.70 1.75 4.59
N THR A 310 -2.81 1.05 5.30
CA THR A 310 -2.69 1.16 6.76
C THR A 310 -2.20 2.53 7.17
N SER A 311 -1.38 3.21 6.36
CA SER A 311 -0.99 4.61 6.60
C SER A 311 -2.15 5.55 6.81
N GLN A 312 -3.06 5.61 5.84
CA GLN A 312 -4.23 6.48 5.92
C GLN A 312 -5.12 6.06 7.09
N THR A 313 -5.21 4.75 7.35
CA THR A 313 -5.96 4.23 8.50
C THR A 313 -5.38 4.69 9.83
N TYR A 314 -4.05 4.69 10.00
CA TYR A 314 -3.38 5.11 11.24
C TYR A 314 -3.46 6.63 11.44
N GLU A 315 -3.30 7.40 10.36
CA GLU A 315 -3.48 8.85 10.37
C GLU A 315 -4.92 9.19 10.79
N THR A 316 -5.88 8.54 10.15
CA THR A 316 -7.31 8.73 10.43
C THR A 316 -7.67 8.29 11.85
N PHE A 317 -7.11 7.17 12.32
CA PHE A 317 -7.26 6.70 13.69
C PHE A 317 -6.77 7.75 14.69
N THR A 318 -5.58 8.31 14.46
CA THR A 318 -4.99 9.34 15.32
C THR A 318 -5.86 10.59 15.35
N ASN A 319 -6.43 10.98 14.22
CA ASN A 319 -7.32 12.13 14.11
C ASN A 319 -8.67 11.90 14.82
N TYR A 320 -9.21 10.67 14.80
CA TYR A 320 -10.47 10.32 15.46
C TYR A 320 -10.34 9.99 16.95
N LEU A 321 -9.12 9.89 17.46
CA LEU A 321 -8.89 9.62 18.87
C LEU A 321 -9.43 10.78 19.71
N THR A 322 -10.45 10.53 20.55
CA THR A 322 -11.05 11.53 21.44
C THR A 322 -11.35 10.93 22.82
N GLY A 323 -11.84 11.77 23.75
CA GLY A 323 -12.21 11.35 25.11
C GLY A 323 -11.12 11.62 26.15
N ASP A 324 -10.99 10.73 27.13
CA ASP A 324 -10.03 10.87 28.23
C ASP A 324 -8.57 10.86 27.74
N LYS A 325 -7.79 11.87 28.14
CA LYS A 325 -6.43 12.08 27.63
C LYS A 325 -5.49 10.92 27.95
N ILE A 326 -5.60 10.32 29.13
CA ILE A 326 -4.73 9.21 29.56
C ILE A 326 -5.01 7.99 28.70
N LYS A 327 -6.29 7.63 28.53
CA LYS A 327 -6.69 6.53 27.65
C LYS A 327 -6.25 6.75 26.20
N GLN A 328 -6.34 7.98 25.69
CA GLN A 328 -5.84 8.30 24.35
C GLN A 328 -4.33 8.01 24.22
N ILE A 329 -3.53 8.40 25.21
CA ILE A 329 -2.08 8.12 25.21
C ILE A 329 -1.81 6.61 25.24
N GLU A 330 -2.50 5.85 26.09
CA GLU A 330 -2.36 4.39 26.15
C GLU A 330 -2.68 3.72 24.81
N ILE A 331 -3.73 4.20 24.14
CA ILE A 331 -4.13 3.73 22.82
C ILE A 331 -3.09 4.06 21.75
N LEU A 332 -2.50 5.27 21.79
CA LEU A 332 -1.42 5.65 20.86
C LEU A 332 -0.17 4.80 21.07
N ILE A 333 0.23 4.56 22.33
CA ILE A 333 1.35 3.67 22.66
C ILE A 333 1.08 2.28 22.06
N LYS A 334 -0.12 1.72 22.27
CA LYS A 334 -0.49 0.42 21.72
C LYS A 334 -0.47 0.38 20.18
N LEU A 335 -0.87 1.47 19.52
CA LEU A 335 -0.78 1.59 18.05
C LEU A 335 0.69 1.62 17.59
N LEU A 336 1.55 2.35 18.29
CA LEU A 336 2.98 2.43 18.00
C LEU A 336 3.69 1.10 18.25
N GLU A 337 3.35 0.38 19.32
CA GLU A 337 3.84 -0.97 19.58
C GLU A 337 3.44 -1.95 18.46
N LYS A 338 2.20 -1.86 17.96
CA LYS A 338 1.75 -2.65 16.80
C LYS A 338 2.44 -2.27 15.51
N THR A 339 2.72 -0.98 15.33
CA THR A 339 3.52 -0.48 14.21
C THR A 339 4.93 -1.06 14.27
N ALA A 340 5.54 -1.06 15.45
CA ALA A 340 6.87 -1.63 15.70
C ALA A 340 6.90 -3.13 15.41
N SER A 341 5.93 -3.89 15.91
CA SER A 341 5.88 -5.36 15.73
C SER A 341 5.71 -5.77 14.27
N ASN A 342 5.05 -4.93 13.48
CA ASN A 342 4.80 -5.21 12.06
C ASN A 342 5.92 -4.72 11.13
N GLY A 343 6.98 -4.09 11.67
CA GLY A 343 8.07 -3.54 10.86
C GLY A 343 7.63 -2.40 9.92
N TYR A 344 6.50 -1.76 10.22
CA TYR A 344 5.91 -0.75 9.35
C TYR A 344 6.56 0.61 9.57
N ILE A 345 6.97 1.25 8.47
CA ILE A 345 7.47 2.63 8.45
C ILE A 345 6.33 3.57 8.05
N PRO A 346 5.79 4.39 8.95
CA PRO A 346 4.69 5.30 8.63
C PRO A 346 5.10 6.45 7.69
N PRO A 347 4.17 7.03 6.93
CA PRO A 347 4.46 8.25 6.18
C PRO A 347 4.49 9.49 7.09
N ILE A 348 5.08 10.56 6.56
CA ILE A 348 5.16 11.85 7.25
C ILE A 348 3.77 12.44 7.62
N SER A 349 2.71 12.13 6.88
CA SER A 349 1.35 12.60 7.18
C SER A 349 0.85 12.06 8.52
N PHE A 350 1.01 10.75 8.76
CA PHE A 350 0.72 10.11 10.05
C PHE A 350 1.51 10.76 11.18
N VAL A 351 2.81 10.95 10.98
CA VAL A 351 3.69 11.56 11.99
C VAL A 351 3.24 12.98 12.34
N LYS A 352 2.85 13.80 11.35
CA LYS A 352 2.31 15.14 11.58
C LYS A 352 0.99 15.11 12.36
N SER A 353 0.11 14.16 12.02
CA SER A 353 -1.12 13.93 12.80
C SER A 353 -0.83 13.53 14.25
N LEU A 354 0.16 12.66 14.46
CA LEU A 354 0.60 12.25 15.80
C LEU A 354 1.19 13.44 16.59
N GLU A 355 2.05 14.24 15.97
CA GLU A 355 2.61 15.45 16.57
C GLU A 355 1.50 16.41 17.02
N LYS A 356 0.56 16.71 16.12
CA LYS A 356 -0.60 17.55 16.41
C LYS A 356 -1.38 16.98 17.59
N LYS A 357 -1.64 15.67 17.59
CA LYS A 357 -2.40 15.01 18.64
C LYS A 357 -1.72 15.06 20.01
N LEU A 358 -0.41 14.81 20.06
CA LEU A 358 0.37 14.90 21.30
C LEU A 358 0.36 16.33 21.87
N LYS A 359 0.49 17.35 21.01
CA LYS A 359 0.38 18.77 21.39
C LYS A 359 -1.02 19.14 21.91
N GLU A 360 -2.08 18.57 21.36
CA GLU A 360 -3.45 18.74 21.86
C GLU A 360 -3.66 18.08 23.23
N LEU A 361 -3.05 16.91 23.44
CA LEU A 361 -3.17 16.15 24.68
C LEU A 361 -2.44 16.86 25.83
N ASP A 362 -1.17 17.19 25.64
CA ASP A 362 -0.38 17.94 26.63
C ASP A 362 0.86 18.59 25.97
N PRO A 363 0.80 19.90 25.64
CA PRO A 363 1.88 20.59 24.95
C PRO A 363 3.13 20.79 25.82
N THR A 364 3.01 20.66 27.15
CA THR A 364 4.14 20.83 28.08
C THR A 364 4.88 19.52 28.34
N LYS A 365 4.16 18.39 28.21
CA LYS A 365 4.71 17.06 28.42
C LYS A 365 5.46 16.52 27.21
N TYR A 366 4.97 16.76 26.00
CA TYR A 366 5.52 16.18 24.78
C TYR A 366 6.29 17.22 23.96
N LYS A 367 7.59 17.01 23.82
CA LYS A 367 8.42 17.79 22.90
C LYS A 367 8.72 16.95 21.66
N CYS A 368 8.28 17.44 20.51
CA CYS A 368 8.38 16.74 19.24
C CYS A 368 9.44 17.39 18.34
N ASP A 369 10.37 16.59 17.82
CA ASP A 369 11.43 17.02 16.91
C ASP A 369 11.51 16.07 15.70
N TYR A 370 11.94 16.59 14.56
CA TYR A 370 12.33 15.79 13.41
C TYR A 370 13.86 15.69 13.38
N ILE A 371 14.38 14.47 13.42
CA ILE A 371 15.81 14.21 13.52
C ILE A 371 16.28 13.32 12.38
N TYR A 372 17.56 13.41 12.09
CA TYR A 372 18.23 12.61 11.07
C TYR A 372 19.27 11.71 11.73
N PHE A 373 19.40 10.48 11.24
CA PHE A 373 20.38 9.51 11.72
C PHE A 373 21.42 9.20 10.64
N TYR A 374 22.67 9.11 11.08
CA TYR A 374 23.76 8.61 10.26
C TYR A 374 23.65 7.09 10.05
N PRO A 375 24.35 6.52 9.04
CA PRO A 375 24.35 5.08 8.80
C PRO A 375 24.80 4.21 9.99
N ASN A 376 25.52 4.78 10.95
CA ASN A 376 25.93 4.11 12.20
C ASN A 376 24.85 4.15 13.29
N GLY A 377 23.65 4.67 13.01
CA GLY A 377 22.54 4.76 13.97
C GLY A 377 22.68 5.88 14.99
N THR A 378 23.65 6.79 14.84
CA THR A 378 23.79 7.97 15.72
C THR A 378 23.02 9.16 15.14
N SER A 379 22.30 9.90 15.97
CA SER A 379 21.58 11.11 15.55
C SER A 379 22.54 12.22 15.14
N LEU A 380 22.07 13.13 14.29
CA LEU A 380 22.83 14.31 13.84
C LEU A 380 23.32 15.19 15.00
N ASP A 381 22.58 15.23 16.12
CA ASP A 381 22.97 15.97 17.33
C ASP A 381 23.89 15.17 18.28
N GLY A 382 24.19 13.91 17.96
CA GLY A 382 25.04 13.01 18.74
C GLY A 382 24.44 12.55 20.07
N LYS A 383 23.17 12.86 20.36
CA LYS A 383 22.54 12.60 21.67
C LYS A 383 21.77 11.28 21.74
N THR A 384 21.33 10.78 20.61
CA THR A 384 20.49 9.58 20.52
C THR A 384 21.22 8.55 19.67
N ILE A 385 21.26 7.31 20.17
CA ILE A 385 21.78 6.16 19.44
C ILE A 385 20.63 5.18 19.30
N LEU A 386 20.32 4.80 18.06
CA LEU A 386 19.31 3.78 17.79
C LEU A 386 19.78 2.42 18.31
N PRO A 387 18.86 1.59 18.80
CA PRO A 387 19.23 0.26 19.27
C PRO A 387 19.74 -0.58 18.10
N SER A 388 20.70 -1.46 18.38
CA SER A 388 21.21 -2.40 17.37
C SER A 388 20.09 -3.29 16.83
N ILE A 389 20.11 -3.55 15.52
CA ILE A 389 19.23 -4.54 14.89
C ILE A 389 19.83 -5.95 14.97
N GLU A 390 21.11 -6.08 15.30
CA GLU A 390 21.78 -7.37 15.36
C GLU A 390 21.08 -8.30 16.36
N PRO A 391 20.76 -9.54 15.95
CA PRO A 391 20.30 -10.54 16.89
C PRO A 391 21.36 -10.80 17.96
N THR A 392 20.91 -11.12 19.17
CA THR A 392 21.82 -11.52 20.25
C THR A 392 22.53 -12.83 19.88
N GLU A 393 23.69 -13.10 20.48
CA GLU A 393 24.44 -14.33 20.23
C GLU A 393 23.57 -15.59 20.46
N HIS A 394 22.74 -15.57 21.51
CA HIS A 394 21.81 -16.66 21.80
C HIS A 394 20.75 -16.85 20.70
N GLU A 395 20.19 -15.75 20.18
CA GLU A 395 19.22 -15.80 19.07
C GLU A 395 19.87 -16.33 17.79
N CYS A 396 21.09 -15.92 17.47
CA CYS A 396 21.87 -16.49 16.38
C CYS A 396 22.09 -17.99 16.58
N GLN A 397 22.45 -18.43 17.79
CA GLN A 397 22.61 -19.87 18.08
C GLN A 397 21.31 -20.66 17.86
N ILE A 398 20.15 -20.11 18.22
CA ILE A 398 18.84 -20.73 17.97
C ILE A 398 18.60 -20.88 16.46
N LEU A 399 18.79 -19.80 15.70
CA LEU A 399 18.58 -19.78 14.25
C LEU A 399 19.53 -20.75 13.53
N HIS A 400 20.82 -20.74 13.89
CA HIS A 400 21.83 -21.63 13.34
C HIS A 400 21.54 -23.10 13.68
N SER A 401 21.16 -23.40 14.92
CA SER A 401 20.81 -24.77 15.33
C SER A 401 19.59 -25.27 14.56
N TYR A 402 18.58 -24.41 14.36
CA TYR A 402 17.42 -24.74 13.53
C TYR A 402 17.85 -25.08 12.10
N ILE A 403 18.67 -24.23 11.47
CA ILE A 403 19.14 -24.48 10.10
C ILE A 403 19.98 -25.75 10.03
N ARG A 404 20.96 -25.95 10.92
CA ARG A 404 21.80 -27.16 10.94
C ARG A 404 20.99 -28.44 11.07
N ASN A 405 20.01 -28.46 11.97
CA ASN A 405 19.16 -29.64 12.20
C ASN A 405 18.21 -29.93 11.03
N ASN A 406 17.86 -28.91 10.24
CA ASN A 406 16.93 -29.05 9.10
C ASN A 406 17.64 -28.95 7.74
N PHE A 407 18.96 -28.77 7.69
CA PHE A 407 19.70 -28.40 6.47
C PHE A 407 19.53 -29.43 5.37
N GLN A 408 19.70 -30.71 5.69
CA GLN A 408 19.54 -31.81 4.72
C GLN A 408 18.10 -31.86 4.17
N SER A 409 17.08 -31.76 5.03
CA SER A 409 15.69 -31.75 4.59
C SER A 409 15.36 -30.55 3.70
N LEU A 410 15.88 -29.37 4.06
CA LEU A 410 15.71 -28.16 3.27
C LEU A 410 16.42 -28.28 1.90
N LEU A 411 17.62 -28.88 1.86
CA LEU A 411 18.31 -29.18 0.60
C LEU A 411 17.54 -30.17 -0.25
N GLU A 412 16.97 -31.24 0.32
CA GLU A 412 16.19 -32.22 -0.43
C GLU A 412 14.94 -31.60 -1.07
N ILE A 413 14.27 -30.71 -0.35
CA ILE A 413 13.06 -30.03 -0.83
C ILE A 413 13.39 -28.99 -1.92
N HIS A 414 14.43 -28.19 -1.71
CA HIS A 414 14.69 -27.02 -2.55
C HIS A 414 15.83 -27.20 -3.57
N CYS A 415 16.70 -28.18 -3.36
CA CYS A 415 17.91 -28.44 -4.14
C CYS A 415 18.22 -29.95 -4.27
N PRO A 416 17.27 -30.80 -4.73
CA PRO A 416 17.38 -32.26 -4.63
C PRO A 416 18.65 -32.84 -5.30
N LYS A 417 19.14 -32.23 -6.39
CA LYS A 417 20.38 -32.67 -7.06
C LYS A 417 21.62 -32.47 -6.17
N LEU A 418 21.67 -31.37 -5.42
CA LEU A 418 22.75 -31.07 -4.48
C LEU A 418 22.64 -31.89 -3.19
N ALA A 419 21.42 -32.27 -2.79
CA ALA A 419 21.21 -33.10 -1.60
C ALA A 419 21.93 -34.47 -1.70
N ASN A 420 22.06 -35.02 -2.90
CA ASN A 420 22.81 -36.26 -3.15
C ASN A 420 24.33 -36.10 -2.96
N ASP A 421 24.84 -34.88 -3.09
CA ASP A 421 26.26 -34.51 -2.91
C ASP A 421 26.47 -33.69 -1.63
N SER A 422 25.54 -33.75 -0.67
CA SER A 422 25.55 -32.86 0.50
C SER A 422 26.82 -33.00 1.35
N SER A 423 27.48 -34.17 1.36
CA SER A 423 28.75 -34.37 2.06
C SER A 423 29.88 -33.47 1.52
N LYS A 424 29.96 -33.26 0.20
CA LYS A 424 30.95 -32.35 -0.41
C LYS A 424 30.61 -30.90 -0.09
N LEU A 425 29.33 -30.54 -0.18
CA LEU A 425 28.86 -29.20 0.18
C LEU A 425 29.15 -28.88 1.65
N LEU A 426 28.80 -29.79 2.57
CA LEU A 426 29.05 -29.64 4.00
C LEU A 426 30.54 -29.54 4.32
N LYS A 427 31.40 -30.24 3.58
CA LYS A 427 32.85 -30.08 3.69
C LYS A 427 33.28 -28.66 3.31
N HIS A 428 32.78 -28.10 2.20
CA HIS A 428 33.07 -26.71 1.83
C HIS A 428 32.52 -25.70 2.85
N LEU A 429 31.33 -25.96 3.41
CA LEU A 429 30.74 -25.10 4.44
C LEU A 429 31.38 -25.25 5.82
N SER A 430 32.38 -26.12 5.99
CA SER A 430 33.09 -26.28 7.28
C SER A 430 34.25 -25.29 7.47
N GLU A 431 34.72 -24.66 6.39
CA GLU A 431 35.83 -23.69 6.40
C GLU A 431 35.30 -22.26 6.63
N PRO A 432 35.82 -21.47 7.58
CA PRO A 432 35.29 -20.14 7.92
C PRO A 432 35.37 -19.17 6.73
N PHE A 433 34.28 -18.43 6.49
CA PHE A 433 34.18 -17.41 5.44
C PHE A 433 33.50 -16.18 6.03
N ASP A 434 34.05 -15.01 5.73
CA ASP A 434 33.52 -13.72 6.18
C ASP A 434 32.31 -13.28 5.34
N VAL A 435 32.32 -13.62 4.05
CA VAL A 435 31.29 -13.23 3.09
C VAL A 435 30.89 -14.42 2.24
N LEU A 436 29.59 -14.63 2.09
CA LEU A 436 29.02 -15.53 1.11
C LEU A 436 28.44 -14.71 -0.03
N PHE A 437 28.93 -14.91 -1.25
CA PHE A 437 28.47 -14.19 -2.42
C PHE A 437 27.52 -15.05 -3.27
N ASP A 438 26.26 -14.61 -3.35
CA ASP A 438 25.21 -15.21 -4.15
C ASP A 438 25.34 -14.78 -5.62
N CYS A 439 25.98 -15.63 -6.42
CA CYS A 439 26.08 -15.49 -7.87
C CYS A 439 24.99 -16.27 -8.62
N LEU A 440 24.09 -16.98 -7.94
CA LEU A 440 23.00 -17.74 -8.58
C LEU A 440 21.93 -16.80 -9.12
N HIS A 441 21.66 -15.75 -8.35
CA HIS A 441 20.58 -14.80 -8.55
C HIS A 441 21.00 -13.52 -9.27
N TYR A 442 22.26 -13.41 -9.71
CA TYR A 442 22.65 -12.28 -10.53
C TYR A 442 21.85 -12.24 -11.84
N PRO A 443 21.35 -11.06 -12.24
CA PRO A 443 20.39 -10.92 -13.31
C PRO A 443 20.93 -11.48 -14.63
N THR A 444 20.19 -12.45 -15.17
CA THR A 444 20.09 -12.70 -16.62
C THR A 444 19.20 -11.65 -17.32
N LEU A 445 18.88 -10.52 -16.66
CA LEU A 445 17.70 -9.69 -16.95
C LEU A 445 17.92 -8.53 -17.94
N GLU A 446 19.14 -8.27 -18.44
CA GLU A 446 19.36 -7.28 -19.50
C GLU A 446 20.15 -7.87 -20.68
N LEU A 447 19.73 -7.54 -21.91
CA LEU A 447 20.18 -8.12 -23.19
C LEU A 447 21.70 -8.04 -23.49
N ASP A 448 22.48 -7.33 -22.66
CA ASP A 448 23.94 -7.12 -22.80
C ASP A 448 24.79 -7.90 -21.75
N TRP A 449 24.14 -8.86 -21.06
CA TRP A 449 24.63 -9.55 -19.88
C TRP A 449 25.95 -10.31 -20.04
N ARG A 450 26.25 -10.86 -21.23
CA ARG A 450 27.45 -11.68 -21.48
C ARG A 450 28.76 -10.91 -21.31
N ILE A 451 28.73 -9.58 -21.45
CA ILE A 451 29.94 -8.73 -21.38
C ILE A 451 30.06 -8.06 -20.00
N ARG A 452 28.94 -7.67 -19.37
CA ARG A 452 28.95 -6.85 -18.14
C ARG A 452 28.98 -7.66 -16.84
N HIS A 453 28.30 -8.80 -16.81
CA HIS A 453 28.23 -9.68 -15.63
C HIS A 453 29.60 -10.17 -15.12
N PRO A 454 30.54 -10.53 -16.01
CA PRO A 454 31.85 -11.01 -15.57
C PRO A 454 32.70 -9.88 -14.94
N LEU A 455 32.69 -8.68 -15.55
CA LEU A 455 33.31 -7.47 -15.00
C LEU A 455 32.67 -7.02 -13.68
N TYR A 456 31.36 -7.19 -13.57
CA TYR A 456 30.61 -6.87 -12.39
C TYR A 456 31.01 -7.75 -11.20
N ILE A 457 30.96 -9.09 -11.39
CA ILE A 457 31.36 -10.05 -10.36
C ILE A 457 32.80 -9.80 -9.95
N LYS A 458 33.67 -9.56 -10.93
CA LYS A 458 35.05 -9.16 -10.69
C LYS A 458 35.09 -7.98 -9.72
N ARG A 459 34.41 -6.87 -10.02
CA ARG A 459 34.40 -5.68 -9.16
C ARG A 459 33.88 -5.95 -7.74
N VAL A 460 32.81 -6.73 -7.58
CA VAL A 460 32.30 -7.10 -6.25
C VAL A 460 33.33 -7.94 -5.48
N LEU A 461 33.92 -8.95 -6.12
CA LEU A 461 34.94 -9.80 -5.50
C LEU A 461 36.19 -9.01 -5.12
N TYR A 462 36.65 -8.09 -5.97
CA TYR A 462 37.74 -7.18 -5.62
C TYR A 462 37.37 -6.28 -4.45
N GLN A 463 36.16 -5.73 -4.39
CA GLN A 463 35.76 -4.92 -3.24
C GLN A 463 35.75 -5.73 -1.93
N ILE A 464 35.26 -6.97 -1.96
CA ILE A 464 35.27 -7.86 -0.78
C ILE A 464 36.71 -8.17 -0.35
N ALA A 465 37.59 -8.47 -1.32
CA ALA A 465 38.99 -8.77 -1.06
C ALA A 465 39.78 -7.54 -0.58
N ASP A 466 39.65 -6.40 -1.26
CA ASP A 466 40.40 -5.16 -1.05
C ASP A 466 40.01 -4.44 0.23
N GLU A 467 38.71 -4.40 0.59
CA GLU A 467 38.29 -3.60 1.73
C GLU A 467 38.76 -4.18 3.07
N LYS A 468 38.98 -5.50 3.18
CA LYS A 468 39.12 -6.16 4.50
C LYS A 468 39.96 -7.44 4.55
N GLY A 469 40.59 -7.89 3.45
CA GLY A 469 41.30 -9.19 3.44
C GLY A 469 40.39 -10.37 3.80
N LYS A 470 39.10 -10.23 3.50
CA LYS A 470 38.04 -11.15 3.90
C LYS A 470 37.99 -12.37 2.99
N GLN A 471 37.75 -13.53 3.57
CA GLN A 471 37.54 -14.76 2.82
C GLN A 471 36.10 -14.83 2.30
N CYS A 472 35.96 -15.06 1.00
CA CYS A 472 34.69 -15.06 0.29
C CYS A 472 34.38 -16.45 -0.27
N LEU A 473 33.19 -16.96 0.04
CA LEU A 473 32.62 -18.15 -0.59
C LEU A 473 31.61 -17.74 -1.65
N VAL A 474 31.90 -18.06 -2.91
CA VAL A 474 31.03 -17.74 -4.04
C VAL A 474 30.19 -18.95 -4.40
N ILE A 475 28.87 -18.78 -4.43
CA ILE A 475 27.96 -19.83 -4.90
C ILE A 475 27.48 -19.44 -6.29
N ALA A 476 27.96 -20.14 -7.30
CA ALA A 476 27.75 -19.79 -8.71
C ALA A 476 27.29 -20.98 -9.53
N LYS A 477 26.63 -20.69 -10.65
CA LYS A 477 26.37 -21.68 -11.71
C LYS A 477 27.70 -22.18 -12.28
N ILE A 478 27.73 -23.41 -12.79
CA ILE A 478 28.96 -24.05 -13.30
C ILE A 478 29.70 -23.16 -14.31
N ASP A 479 29.00 -22.63 -15.31
CA ASP A 479 29.57 -21.73 -16.33
C ASP A 479 30.17 -20.44 -15.74
N LEU A 480 29.49 -19.87 -14.75
CA LEU A 480 29.92 -18.66 -14.09
C LEU A 480 31.08 -18.90 -13.13
N ALA A 481 31.08 -20.06 -12.46
CA ALA A 481 32.18 -20.51 -11.62
C ALA A 481 33.46 -20.70 -12.44
N ASP A 482 33.37 -21.34 -13.60
CA ASP A 482 34.50 -21.50 -14.52
C ASP A 482 35.05 -20.13 -14.95
N TYR A 483 34.18 -19.13 -15.19
CA TYR A 483 34.63 -17.76 -15.42
C TYR A 483 35.35 -17.15 -14.21
N ILE A 484 34.79 -17.31 -12.99
CA ILE A 484 35.40 -16.79 -11.77
C ILE A 484 36.81 -17.35 -11.58
N ASP A 485 37.04 -18.63 -11.89
CA ASP A 485 38.37 -19.23 -11.84
C ASP A 485 39.37 -18.54 -12.80
N THR A 486 38.90 -18.04 -13.95
CA THR A 486 39.74 -17.28 -14.90
C THR A 486 40.12 -15.88 -14.42
N LEU A 487 39.46 -15.34 -13.39
CA LEU A 487 39.76 -14.00 -12.86
C LEU A 487 41.12 -13.92 -12.16
N GLN A 488 41.78 -15.04 -11.91
CA GLN A 488 43.06 -15.13 -11.19
C GLN A 488 43.03 -14.45 -9.82
N MET A 489 41.90 -14.58 -9.11
CA MET A 489 41.78 -14.12 -7.72
C MET A 489 42.69 -14.96 -6.81
N PRO A 490 43.25 -14.38 -5.73
CA PRO A 490 44.00 -15.15 -4.73
C PRO A 490 43.13 -16.29 -4.15
N ALA A 491 43.61 -17.53 -4.27
CA ALA A 491 42.85 -18.72 -3.90
C ALA A 491 42.57 -18.82 -2.38
N ASP A 492 43.35 -18.11 -1.57
CA ASP A 492 43.18 -17.94 -0.13
C ASP A 492 42.04 -16.98 0.23
N LEU A 493 41.60 -16.14 -0.71
CA LEU A 493 40.54 -15.14 -0.51
C LEU A 493 39.21 -15.55 -1.14
N VAL A 494 39.21 -16.36 -2.20
CA VAL A 494 37.97 -16.72 -2.93
C VAL A 494 37.87 -18.22 -3.14
N SER A 495 36.81 -18.82 -2.58
CA SER A 495 36.41 -20.21 -2.83
C SER A 495 35.10 -20.25 -3.63
N VAL A 496 34.94 -21.23 -4.52
CA VAL A 496 33.77 -21.31 -5.41
C VAL A 496 33.05 -22.65 -5.29
N ILE A 497 31.75 -22.61 -4.99
CA ILE A 497 30.82 -23.75 -5.06
C ILE A 497 30.10 -23.70 -6.40
N ARG A 498 30.20 -24.81 -7.13
CA ARG A 498 29.58 -25.00 -8.44
C ARG A 498 28.20 -25.61 -8.29
N VAL A 499 27.18 -24.92 -8.80
CA VAL A 499 25.77 -25.31 -8.72
C VAL A 499 25.20 -25.60 -10.11
N PRO A 500 24.45 -26.70 -10.31
CA PRO A 500 23.78 -26.98 -11.58
C PRO A 500 22.72 -25.92 -11.96
N TYR A 501 22.49 -25.71 -13.26
CA TYR A 501 21.60 -24.68 -13.80
C TYR A 501 20.14 -24.72 -13.30
N GLU A 502 19.63 -25.87 -12.89
CA GLU A 502 18.23 -26.02 -12.47
C GLU A 502 17.92 -25.37 -11.11
N SER A 503 18.93 -24.89 -10.39
CA SER A 503 18.81 -24.36 -9.02
C SER A 503 18.68 -22.84 -8.94
N ILE A 504 18.16 -22.16 -9.96
CA ILE A 504 18.10 -20.68 -10.03
C ILE A 504 17.28 -20.04 -8.91
N LYS A 505 16.28 -20.73 -8.34
CA LYS A 505 15.46 -20.23 -7.22
C LYS A 505 15.89 -20.80 -5.86
N SER A 506 17.10 -21.32 -5.80
CA SER A 506 17.61 -22.04 -4.65
C SER A 506 17.86 -21.11 -3.47
N PRO A 507 17.38 -21.44 -2.26
CA PRO A 507 17.78 -20.74 -1.03
C PRO A 507 19.18 -21.12 -0.56
N LEU A 508 19.97 -21.86 -1.34
CA LEU A 508 21.28 -22.37 -0.95
C LEU A 508 22.23 -21.28 -0.43
N PRO A 509 22.34 -20.08 -1.04
CA PRO A 509 23.18 -19.01 -0.50
C PRO A 509 22.77 -18.59 0.90
N LEU A 510 21.46 -18.42 1.13
CA LEU A 510 20.92 -18.10 2.45
C LEU A 510 21.16 -19.22 3.46
N LEU A 511 20.82 -20.47 3.09
CA LEU A 511 21.01 -21.63 3.97
C LEU A 511 22.47 -21.84 4.32
N SER A 512 23.37 -21.59 3.37
CA SER A 512 24.81 -21.71 3.56
C SER A 512 25.33 -20.62 4.50
N ALA A 513 24.87 -19.37 4.36
CA ALA A 513 25.25 -18.28 5.25
C ALA A 513 24.79 -18.57 6.69
N LEU A 514 23.55 -19.02 6.86
CA LEU A 514 22.99 -19.39 8.18
C LEU A 514 23.56 -20.71 8.75
N TYR A 515 24.08 -21.61 7.92
CA TYR A 515 24.74 -22.82 8.39
C TYR A 515 26.10 -22.50 9.02
N HIS A 516 26.76 -21.47 8.46
CA HIS A 516 28.18 -21.24 8.64
C HIS A 516 28.56 -20.61 9.99
N SER A 517 28.49 -19.29 10.09
CA SER A 517 28.83 -18.53 11.30
C SER A 517 27.81 -17.42 11.55
N PRO A 518 27.50 -17.11 12.83
CA PRO A 518 26.69 -15.96 13.20
C PRO A 518 27.17 -14.63 12.62
N THR A 519 28.44 -14.53 12.21
CA THR A 519 29.09 -13.31 11.70
C THR A 519 29.23 -13.27 10.18
N THR A 520 28.84 -14.32 9.46
CA THR A 520 28.99 -14.39 8.00
C THR A 520 28.02 -13.42 7.34
N LEU A 521 28.54 -12.55 6.47
CA LEU A 521 27.73 -11.64 5.66
C LEU A 521 27.24 -12.35 4.39
N LEU A 522 26.05 -12.02 3.92
CA LEU A 522 25.49 -12.51 2.67
C LEU A 522 25.45 -11.38 1.65
N ALA A 523 26.27 -11.46 0.61
CA ALA A 523 26.20 -10.56 -0.54
C ALA A 523 25.23 -11.11 -1.58
N SER A 524 24.08 -10.48 -1.77
CA SER A 524 23.02 -10.96 -2.65
C SER A 524 22.26 -9.81 -3.32
N PRO A 525 21.98 -9.88 -4.64
CA PRO A 525 21.18 -8.87 -5.32
C PRO A 525 19.66 -9.01 -5.07
N ILE A 526 19.21 -10.15 -4.53
CA ILE A 526 17.80 -10.42 -4.26
C ILE A 526 17.48 -10.23 -2.78
N ASP A 527 16.27 -9.73 -2.51
CA ASP A 527 15.69 -9.72 -1.17
C ASP A 527 15.36 -11.15 -0.70
N GLN A 528 16.13 -11.60 0.28
CA GLN A 528 16.06 -12.96 0.83
C GLN A 528 14.88 -13.13 1.80
N ARG A 529 14.09 -12.09 2.08
CA ARG A 529 12.87 -12.15 2.92
C ARG A 529 11.79 -13.07 2.36
N SER A 530 11.78 -13.30 1.06
CA SER A 530 10.92 -14.30 0.43
C SER A 530 11.15 -15.72 0.99
N TYR A 531 12.33 -15.98 1.57
CA TYR A 531 12.71 -17.24 2.20
C TYR A 531 12.40 -17.33 3.69
N LYS A 532 11.73 -16.34 4.31
CA LYS A 532 11.14 -16.47 5.67
C LYS A 532 10.31 -17.73 5.80
N ASN A 533 9.75 -18.20 4.67
CA ASN A 533 8.97 -19.41 4.59
C ASN A 533 9.71 -20.72 4.90
N LEU A 534 11.03 -20.70 4.83
CA LEU A 534 11.88 -21.83 5.19
C LEU A 534 12.04 -22.00 6.71
N LEU A 535 11.65 -20.99 7.47
CA LEU A 535 11.92 -20.89 8.90
C LEU A 535 10.66 -21.16 9.72
N GLY A 536 10.78 -21.87 10.83
CA GLY A 536 9.68 -22.02 11.79
C GLY A 536 9.18 -20.66 12.28
N LEU A 537 7.88 -20.56 12.62
CA LEU A 537 7.24 -19.29 13.02
C LEU A 537 8.00 -18.54 14.14
N ASN A 538 8.61 -19.30 15.06
CA ASN A 538 9.36 -18.74 16.19
C ASN A 538 10.67 -18.05 15.79
N ASN A 539 11.18 -18.28 14.58
CA ASN A 539 12.48 -17.79 14.12
C ASN A 539 12.37 -16.62 13.14
N ILE A 540 11.15 -16.21 12.77
CA ILE A 540 10.93 -15.19 11.73
C ILE A 540 11.49 -13.83 12.16
N ASP A 541 11.22 -13.38 13.39
CA ASP A 541 11.74 -12.10 13.88
C ASP A 541 13.27 -12.07 13.97
N ILE A 542 13.86 -13.15 14.50
CA ILE A 542 15.32 -13.30 14.59
C ILE A 542 15.94 -13.25 13.19
N PHE A 543 15.33 -13.93 12.22
CA PHE A 543 15.80 -13.92 10.85
C PHE A 543 15.66 -12.57 10.16
N ASP A 544 14.54 -11.86 10.38
CA ASP A 544 14.34 -10.52 9.81
C ASP A 544 15.40 -9.54 10.31
N ARG A 545 15.76 -9.65 11.60
CA ARG A 545 16.86 -8.90 12.20
C ARG A 545 18.22 -9.33 11.67
N TRP A 546 18.44 -10.64 11.54
CA TRP A 546 19.67 -11.21 11.01
C TRP A 546 19.91 -10.75 9.56
N ILE A 547 18.92 -10.88 8.68
CA ILE A 547 19.08 -10.49 7.27
C ILE A 547 19.34 -8.99 7.14
N GLN A 548 18.68 -8.13 7.93
CA GLN A 548 18.95 -6.69 7.91
C GLN A 548 20.39 -6.33 8.36
N SER A 549 20.94 -7.09 9.31
CA SER A 549 22.31 -6.88 9.83
C SER A 549 23.41 -7.59 9.03
N HIS A 550 23.07 -8.56 8.19
CA HIS A 550 24.06 -9.42 7.51
C HIS A 550 23.99 -9.36 5.98
N HIS A 551 22.93 -8.79 5.40
CA HIS A 551 22.76 -8.71 3.94
C HIS A 551 23.49 -7.50 3.36
N LEU A 552 24.51 -7.79 2.56
CA LEU A 552 25.17 -6.82 1.69
C LEU A 552 24.41 -6.78 0.36
N VAL A 553 23.84 -5.62 0.02
CA VAL A 553 23.16 -5.46 -1.28
C VAL A 553 24.14 -4.88 -2.28
N PRO A 554 24.47 -5.60 -3.36
CA PRO A 554 25.34 -5.06 -4.38
C PRO A 554 24.56 -4.09 -5.29
N ILE A 555 25.05 -2.86 -5.41
CA ILE A 555 24.41 -1.79 -6.20
C ILE A 555 25.21 -1.54 -7.48
N THR A 556 24.50 -1.59 -8.61
CA THR A 556 25.00 -1.29 -9.95
C THR A 556 24.63 0.12 -10.40
N LYS A 557 25.63 0.92 -10.75
CA LYS A 557 25.49 2.12 -11.56
C LYS A 557 26.36 1.97 -12.82
N PRO A 558 26.11 2.70 -13.93
CA PRO A 558 26.78 2.48 -15.21
C PRO A 558 28.31 2.33 -15.13
N ASP A 559 28.97 3.07 -14.25
CA ASP A 559 30.42 3.04 -14.08
C ASP A 559 30.89 2.57 -12.70
N LEU A 560 29.97 2.32 -11.76
CA LEU A 560 30.28 2.07 -10.36
C LEU A 560 29.55 0.82 -9.84
N VAL A 561 30.30 -0.03 -9.15
CA VAL A 561 29.77 -1.16 -8.39
C VAL A 561 30.21 -0.95 -6.96
N TYR A 562 29.26 -0.99 -6.02
CA TYR A 562 29.57 -0.95 -4.60
C TYR A 562 28.65 -1.87 -3.82
N LEU A 563 29.18 -2.43 -2.73
CA LEU A 563 28.40 -3.14 -1.74
C LEU A 563 27.79 -2.15 -0.75
N GLN A 564 26.46 -2.13 -0.68
CA GLN A 564 25.77 -1.43 0.39
C GLN A 564 26.00 -2.18 1.70
N ALA A 565 26.50 -1.46 2.71
CA ALA A 565 26.68 -1.99 4.06
C ALA A 565 25.33 -2.37 4.68
N PRO A 566 25.29 -3.41 5.53
CA PRO A 566 24.06 -3.79 6.20
C PRO A 566 23.62 -2.70 7.18
N CYS A 567 22.33 -2.72 7.53
CA CYS A 567 21.81 -1.82 8.54
C CYS A 567 22.29 -2.26 9.93
N LEU A 568 22.91 -1.37 10.68
CA LEU A 568 23.45 -1.67 12.02
C LEU A 568 22.48 -1.36 13.15
N TYR A 569 21.36 -0.72 12.84
CA TYR A 569 20.41 -0.24 13.83
C TYR A 569 18.98 -0.60 13.43
N SER A 570 18.10 -0.68 14.42
CA SER A 570 16.72 -1.03 14.15
C SER A 570 15.99 0.13 13.48
N THR A 571 15.34 -0.15 12.35
CA THR A 571 14.45 0.80 11.66
C THR A 571 13.00 0.63 12.09
N ARG A 572 12.76 0.10 13.30
CA ARG A 572 11.42 -0.08 13.86
C ARG A 572 11.06 1.11 14.75
N VAL A 573 9.78 1.26 15.05
CA VAL A 573 9.34 2.21 16.07
C VAL A 573 9.87 1.78 17.44
N HIS A 574 10.47 2.72 18.16
CA HIS A 574 10.92 2.54 19.54
C HIS A 574 10.07 3.39 20.47
N VAL A 575 9.47 2.77 21.48
CA VAL A 575 8.59 3.43 22.44
C VAL A 575 9.12 3.15 23.85
N ASN A 576 9.73 4.15 24.46
CA ASN A 576 10.27 4.06 25.82
C ASN A 576 9.51 5.04 26.73
N LYS A 577 9.73 4.95 28.05
CA LYS A 577 9.07 5.83 29.04
C LYS A 577 9.43 7.31 28.89
N SER A 578 10.63 7.61 28.40
CA SER A 578 11.16 8.97 28.28
C SER A 578 11.21 9.50 26.85
N GLU A 579 11.16 8.61 25.87
CA GLU A 579 11.38 8.97 24.46
C GLU A 579 10.70 7.97 23.52
N TRP A 580 10.09 8.48 22.45
CA TRP A 580 9.67 7.68 21.31
C TRP A 580 10.47 8.08 20.07
N LEU A 581 10.91 7.09 19.29
CA LEU A 581 11.62 7.26 18.03
C LEU A 581 10.84 6.52 16.95
N ILE A 582 10.33 7.27 15.99
CA ILE A 582 9.43 6.75 14.95
C ILE A 582 10.07 7.04 13.58
N PRO A 583 10.59 6.03 12.86
CA PRO A 583 11.08 6.25 11.51
C PRO A 583 9.90 6.64 10.62
N TYR A 584 10.12 7.50 9.62
CA TYR A 584 9.05 7.85 8.71
C TYR A 584 9.52 8.06 7.28
N PHE A 585 8.60 7.80 6.35
CA PHE A 585 8.79 8.03 4.93
C PHE A 585 8.32 9.43 4.55
N ASP A 586 9.22 10.26 4.02
CA ASP A 586 8.96 11.65 3.65
C ASP A 586 8.50 11.83 2.19
N GLY A 587 8.40 10.74 1.43
CA GLY A 587 8.05 10.75 0.01
C GLY A 587 9.25 10.80 -0.94
N SER A 588 10.47 10.98 -0.42
CA SER A 588 11.67 10.84 -1.24
C SER A 588 11.81 9.39 -1.70
N PRO A 589 12.21 9.13 -2.97
CA PRO A 589 12.47 7.76 -3.40
C PRO A 589 13.52 7.17 -2.46
N LEU A 590 13.23 6.00 -1.89
CA LEU A 590 14.23 5.23 -1.15
C LEU A 590 15.36 4.93 -2.14
N THR A 591 16.46 5.67 -2.03
CA THR A 591 17.54 5.63 -3.03
C THR A 591 18.29 4.30 -3.01
N GLU A 592 18.09 3.51 -1.95
CA GLU A 592 18.72 2.23 -1.68
C GLU A 592 17.74 1.38 -0.87
N PRO A 593 17.81 0.05 -0.92
CA PRO A 593 17.13 -0.78 0.06
C PRO A 593 17.67 -0.40 1.46
N GLU A 594 16.83 0.27 2.26
CA GLU A 594 16.77 0.03 3.72
C GLU A 594 17.67 0.81 4.67
N ASN A 595 17.83 2.13 4.52
CA ASN A 595 18.15 2.98 5.68
C ASN A 595 17.21 4.18 5.75
N VAL A 596 16.15 4.08 6.54
CA VAL A 596 15.34 5.26 6.88
C VAL A 596 16.19 6.14 7.79
N GLN A 597 16.59 7.29 7.26
CA GLN A 597 17.41 8.26 7.99
C GLN A 597 16.56 9.35 8.65
N THR A 598 15.30 9.49 8.24
CA THR A 598 14.35 10.46 8.78
C THR A 598 13.51 9.88 9.91
N TRP A 599 13.57 10.50 11.08
CA TRP A 599 12.94 10.02 12.29
C TRP A 599 12.20 11.13 13.03
N PHE A 600 11.08 10.78 13.62
CA PHE A 600 10.30 11.63 14.50
C PHE A 600 10.58 11.25 15.94
N ARG A 601 11.08 12.21 16.71
CA ARG A 601 11.43 12.06 18.12
C ARG A 601 10.38 12.73 18.98
N VAL A 602 9.86 12.01 19.97
CA VAL A 602 9.00 12.55 21.02
C VAL A 602 9.71 12.41 22.36
N GLN A 603 10.14 13.51 22.95
CA GLN A 603 10.69 13.54 24.31
C GLN A 603 9.55 13.76 25.32
N ILE A 604 9.52 12.94 26.38
CA ILE A 604 8.47 12.95 27.40
C ILE A 604 9.03 13.57 28.68
N ASN A 605 8.52 14.74 29.04
CA ASN A 605 8.84 15.40 30.31
C ASN A 605 8.04 14.74 31.43
N ASN A 606 8.73 14.06 32.35
CA ASN A 606 8.13 13.39 33.51
C ASN A 606 7.93 14.34 34.71
N ASN A 607 7.73 15.64 34.46
CA ASN A 607 7.54 16.63 35.51
C ASN A 607 6.25 16.43 36.30
#